data_AF-A0A094NS45-F1
#
_entry.id   AF-A0A094NS45-F1
#
_cell.length_a   1.000
_cell.length_b   1.000
_cell.length_c   1.000
_cell.angle_alpha   90.00
_cell.angle_beta   90.00
_cell.angle_gamma   90.00
#
_symmetry.space_group_name_H-M   'P 1'
#
loop_
_entity.id
_entity.type
_entity.pdbx_description
1 polymer ?
#
loop_
_entity_poly.entity_id
_entity_poly.type
_entity_poly.pdbx_seq_one_letter_code
_entity_poly.pdbx_strand_id
1 'polypeptide(L)' 'YNYAYRAEDGRQVSMAAGERFLLLHKANEDWWQVRRVSEPRWARPFFVPATYVAELDP' A
#
# COMPACT_ATOMS: atom_id res chain seq x y z
N TYR A 1 -4.38 -15.51 -1.32
CA TYR A 1 -5.09 -14.79 -0.25
C TYR A 1 -5.19 -13.34 -0.66
N ASN A 2 -6.41 -12.87 -0.96
CA ASN A 2 -6.68 -11.47 -1.23
C ASN A 2 -7.07 -10.85 0.11
N TYR A 3 -6.19 -10.05 0.70
CA TYR A 3 -6.47 -9.33 1.92
C TYR A 3 -7.08 -7.98 1.53
N ALA A 4 -8.21 -7.61 2.12
CA ALA A 4 -8.79 -6.29 1.91
C ALA A 4 -9.12 -5.68 3.26
N TYR A 5 -8.69 -4.44 3.48
CA TYR A 5 -9.01 -3.68 4.67
C TYR A 5 -9.58 -2.32 4.29
N ARG A 6 -10.27 -1.71 5.24
CA ARG A 6 -10.76 -0.34 5.10
C ARG A 6 -9.72 0.59 5.71
N ALA A 7 -9.15 1.46 4.90
CA ALA A 7 -8.26 2.52 5.36
C ALA A 7 -9.05 3.53 6.23
N GLU A 8 -8.35 4.34 7.02
CA GLU A 8 -8.98 5.39 7.84
C GLU A 8 -9.79 6.38 7.01
N ASP A 9 -9.39 6.63 5.76
CA ASP A 9 -10.11 7.46 4.79
C ASP A 9 -11.44 6.83 4.30
N GLY A 10 -11.83 5.68 4.84
CA GLY A 10 -13.03 4.95 4.42
C GLY A 10 -12.88 4.17 3.11
N ARG A 11 -11.74 4.29 2.43
CA ARG A 11 -11.44 3.57 1.19
C ARG A 11 -11.10 2.11 1.48
N GLN A 12 -11.69 1.21 0.69
CA GLN A 12 -11.33 -0.21 0.72
C GLN A 12 -10.05 -0.43 -0.09
N VAL A 13 -8.99 -0.86 0.58
CA VAL A 13 -7.72 -1.24 -0.01
C VAL A 13 -7.68 -2.75 -0.08
N SER A 14 -7.51 -3.28 -1.29
CA SER A 14 -7.26 -4.71 -1.51
C SER A 14 -5.79 -4.90 -1.83
N MET A 15 -5.19 -5.91 -1.22
CA MET A 15 -3.79 -6.29 -1.37
C MET A 15 -3.74 -7.79 -1.60
N ALA A 16 -3.12 -8.21 -2.70
CA ALA A 16 -2.84 -9.61 -2.95
C ALA A 16 -1.42 -9.95 -2.50
N ALA A 17 -1.25 -11.15 -1.94
CA ALA A 17 0.09 -11.68 -1.66
C ALA A 17 0.90 -11.72 -2.97
N GLY A 18 2.05 -11.03 -3.01
CA GLY A 18 2.88 -10.88 -4.19
C GLY A 18 2.61 -9.63 -5.04
N GLU A 19 1.62 -8.79 -4.69
CA GLU A 19 1.54 -7.44 -5.26
C GLU A 19 2.73 -6.60 -4.78
N ARG A 20 3.34 -5.88 -5.72
CA ARG A 20 4.41 -4.93 -5.42
C ARG A 20 3.84 -3.52 -5.43
N PHE A 21 4.15 -2.79 -4.38
CA PHE A 21 3.79 -1.39 -4.25
C PHE A 21 5.06 -0.56 -4.20
N LEU A 22 4.98 0.61 -4.82
CA LEU A 22 6.03 1.61 -4.76
C LEU A 22 5.78 2.47 -3.52
N LEU A 23 6.71 2.44 -2.58
CA LEU A 23 6.70 3.34 -1.45
C LEU A 23 6.91 4.77 -1.93
N LEU A 24 5.96 5.64 -1.62
CA LEU A 24 6.04 7.06 -1.97
C LEU A 24 6.45 7.89 -0.76
N HIS A 25 5.80 7.65 0.38
CA HIS A 25 6.04 8.42 1.60
C HIS A 25 5.71 7.59 2.83
N LYS A 26 6.55 7.62 3.87
CA LYS A 26 6.23 7.02 5.17
C LYS A 26 5.55 8.09 6.02
N ALA A 27 4.23 8.02 6.16
CA ALA A 27 3.50 9.02 6.94
C ALA A 27 3.82 8.89 8.43
N ASN A 28 3.94 7.65 8.91
CA ASN A 28 4.44 7.30 10.24
C ASN A 28 5.02 5.87 10.22
N GLU A 29 5.44 5.35 11.39
CA GLU A 29 5.99 3.99 11.53
C GLU A 29 4.96 2.90 11.16
N ASP A 30 3.69 3.16 11.40
CA ASP A 30 2.59 2.22 11.17
C ASP A 30 1.95 2.36 9.78
N TRP A 31 2.07 3.49 9.10
CA TRP A 31 1.30 3.84 7.91
C TRP A 31 2.16 4.47 6.84
N TRP A 32 2.22 3.79 5.71
CA TRP A 32 3.00 4.21 4.56
C TRP A 32 2.09 4.49 3.38
N GLN A 33 2.35 5.60 2.72
CA GLN A 33 1.74 5.94 1.45
C GLN A 33 2.46 5.20 0.33
N VAL A 34 1.72 4.35 -0.36
CA VAL A 34 2.22 3.54 -1.46
C VAL A 34 1.37 3.74 -2.71
N ARG A 35 1.90 3.31 -3.85
CA ARG A 35 1.20 3.25 -5.14
C ARG A 35 1.41 1.87 -5.76
N ARG A 36 0.40 1.34 -6.46
CA ARG A 36 0.53 0.10 -7.23
C ARG A 36 1.53 0.29 -8.37
N VAL A 37 2.54 -0.58 -8.46
CA VAL A 37 3.52 -0.53 -9.56
C VAL A 37 2.86 -0.84 -10.91
N SER A 38 1.80 -1.66 -10.89
CA SER A 38 0.99 -1.96 -12.07
C SER A 38 0.10 -0.79 -12.52
N GLU A 39 -0.06 0.25 -11.71
CA GLU A 39 -0.90 1.40 -12.04
C GLU A 39 -0.07 2.56 -12.63
N PRO A 40 -0.69 3.42 -13.45
CA PRO A 40 -0.03 4.58 -14.02
C PRO A 40 0.54 5.53 -12.97
N ARG A 41 1.51 6.38 -13.35
CA ARG A 41 2.11 7.37 -12.43
C ARG A 41 1.09 8.36 -11.84
N TRP A 42 -0.01 8.61 -12.53
CA TRP A 42 -1.11 9.48 -12.10
C TRP A 42 -2.16 8.77 -11.23
N ALA A 43 -1.99 7.47 -10.97
CA ALA A 43 -2.88 6.73 -10.11
C ALA A 43 -2.82 7.25 -8.67
N ARG A 44 -3.97 7.25 -8.00
CA ARG A 44 -4.10 7.80 -6.65
C ARG A 44 -3.36 6.91 -5.65
N PRO A 45 -2.36 7.45 -4.94
CA PRO A 45 -1.71 6.71 -3.87
C PRO A 45 -2.68 6.42 -2.73
N PHE A 46 -2.37 5.41 -1.93
CA PHE A 46 -3.17 5.00 -0.79
C PHE A 46 -2.26 4.62 0.38
N PHE A 47 -2.81 4.66 1.59
CA PHE A 47 -2.08 4.35 2.81
C PHE A 47 -2.26 2.89 3.17
N VAL A 48 -1.14 2.22 3.41
CA VAL A 48 -1.06 0.83 3.85
C VAL A 48 -0.41 0.74 5.23
N PRO A 49 -0.91 -0.14 6.10
CA PRO A 49 -0.26 -0.37 7.36
C PRO A 49 1.05 -1.13 7.14
N ALA A 50 2.15 -0.64 7.71
CA ALA A 50 3.48 -1.24 7.66
C ALA A 50 3.51 -2.66 8.24
N THR A 51 2.56 -3.01 9.12
CA THR A 51 2.40 -4.37 9.63
C THR A 51 1.95 -5.39 8.57
N TYR A 52 1.38 -4.94 7.45
CA TYR A 52 0.93 -5.79 6.34
C TYR A 52 1.84 -5.73 5.12
N VAL A 53 2.79 -4.80 5.08
CA VAL A 53 3.76 -4.68 3.98
C VAL A 53 5.18 -4.79 4.50
N ALA A 54 5.98 -5.64 3.88
CA ALA A 54 7.41 -5.67 4.11
C ALA A 54 8.10 -4.85 3.03
N GLU A 55 9.09 -4.03 3.39
CA GLU A 55 10.05 -3.52 2.42
C GLU A 55 10.79 -4.73 1.83
N LEU A 56 10.75 -4.87 0.50
CA LEU A 56 11.59 -5.82 -0.18
C LEU A 56 12.93 -5.13 -0.38
N ASP A 57 13.86 -5.36 0.55
CA ASP A 57 15.27 -5.03 0.32
C ASP A 57 15.78 -5.81 -0.91
N PRO A 58 16.65 -5.21 -1.75
CA PRO A 58 17.08 -5.74 -3.03
C PRO A 58 17.93 -7.02 -2.97
#